data_AF-A0A2N1V1G6-F1
#
_entry.id   AF-A0A2N1V1G6-F1
#
_cell.length_a   1.000
_cell.length_b   1.000
_cell.length_c   1.000
_cell.angle_alpha   90.00
_cell.angle_beta   90.00
_cell.angle_gamma   90.00
#
_symmetry.space_group_name_H-M   'P 1'
#
loop_
_entity.id
_entity.type
_entity.pdbx_description
1 polymer ?
#
loop_
_entity_poly.entity_id
_entity_poly.type
_entity_poly.pdbx_seq_one_letter_code
_entity_poly.pdbx_strand_id
1 'polypeptide(L)' 'MCSAHRLPEETAEYAKDAASKGMKVIIAGAGGAAHLPGVIAAYTILPVVGVPIKSSTLSGIDSLYSIVQMPKGIP' A
#
# COMPACT_ATOMS: atom_id res chain seq x y z
N MET A 1 7.94 9.36 5.12
CA MET A 1 6.87 9.49 4.09
C MET A 1 7.14 8.41 3.06
N CYS A 2 6.17 7.56 2.71
CA CYS A 2 6.37 6.49 1.71
C CYS A 2 5.68 6.84 0.39
N SER A 3 6.27 6.46 -0.74
CA SER A 3 5.68 6.64 -2.07
C SER A 3 6.10 5.53 -2.99
N ALA A 4 5.14 4.70 -3.42
CA ALA A 4 5.39 3.59 -4.34
C ALA A 4 5.99 4.02 -5.68
N HIS A 5 5.73 5.25 -6.13
CA HIS A 5 6.18 5.73 -7.44
C HIS A 5 7.42 6.61 -7.37
N ARG A 6 7.61 7.37 -6.28
CA ARG A 6 8.69 8.35 -6.17
C ARG A 6 9.83 7.91 -5.26
N LEU A 7 9.53 7.03 -4.29
CA LEU A 7 10.46 6.55 -3.28
C LEU A 7 10.33 5.01 -3.13
N PRO A 8 10.44 4.23 -4.22
CA PRO A 8 10.13 2.80 -4.20
C PRO A 8 11.06 1.99 -3.30
N GLU A 9 12.36 2.30 -3.31
CA GLU A 9 13.37 1.60 -2.50
C GLU A 9 13.14 1.83 -0.99
N GLU A 10 12.97 3.09 -0.59
CA GLU A 10 12.69 3.48 0.79
C GLU A 10 11.35 2.90 1.29
N THR A 11 10.34 2.83 0.41
CA THR A 11 9.05 2.22 0.73
C THR A 11 9.20 0.71 0.97
N ALA A 12 10.00 0.02 0.16
CA ALA A 12 10.28 -1.40 0.33
C ALA A 12 11.09 -1.67 1.60
N GLU A 13 12.11 -0.85 1.89
CA GLU A 13 12.91 -0.95 3.11
C GLU A 13 12.05 -0.71 4.36
N TYR A 14 11.20 0.32 4.34
CA TYR A 14 10.24 0.59 5.40
C TYR A 14 9.34 -0.62 5.69
N ALA A 15 8.80 -1.26 4.64
CA ALA A 15 7.92 -2.43 4.77
C ALA A 15 8.65 -3.68 5.30
N LYS A 16 9.88 -3.95 4.82
CA LYS A 16 10.72 -5.09 5.27
C LYS A 16 11.05 -4.99 6.76
N ASP A 17 11.41 -3.80 7.21
CA ASP A 17 11.80 -3.55 8.60
C ASP A 17 10.63 -3.44 9.57
N ALA A 18 9.39 -3.34 9.06
CA ALA A 18 8.27 -2.93 9.90
C ALA A 18 8.04 -3.88 11.10
N ALA A 19 8.16 -5.19 10.86
CA ALA A 19 7.98 -6.20 11.88
C ALA A 19 9.09 -6.16 12.96
N SER A 20 10.35 -5.94 12.56
CA SER A 20 11.48 -5.87 13.51
C SER A 20 11.39 -4.63 14.41
N LYS A 21 10.77 -3.56 13.90
CA LYS A 21 10.45 -2.33 14.66
C LYS A 21 9.24 -2.48 15.59
N GLY A 22 8.67 -3.68 15.70
CA GLY A 22 7.57 -3.99 16.63
C GLY A 22 6.17 -3.63 16.13
N MET A 23 6.03 -3.18 14.88
CA MET A 23 4.71 -2.90 14.29
C MET A 23 3.89 -4.19 14.17
N LYS A 24 2.57 -4.04 14.25
CA LYS A 24 1.61 -5.16 14.17
C LYS A 24 0.68 -5.09 12.97
N VAL A 25 0.51 -3.91 12.40
CA VAL A 25 -0.35 -3.63 11.25
C VAL A 25 0.18 -2.38 10.55
N ILE A 26 0.02 -2.30 9.23
CA ILE A 26 0.31 -1.10 8.45
C ILE A 26 -0.97 -0.60 7.80
N ILE A 27 -1.29 0.68 7.96
CA ILE A 27 -2.42 1.32 7.27
C ILE A 27 -1.83 2.23 6.19
N ALA A 28 -2.17 1.97 4.93
CA ALA A 28 -1.60 2.66 3.78
C ALA A 28 -2.69 3.33 2.94
N GLY A 29 -2.61 4.66 2.80
CA GLY A 29 -3.52 5.43 1.95
C GLY A 29 -2.89 5.78 0.61
N ALA A 30 -3.62 5.58 -0.48
CA ALA A 30 -3.21 6.01 -1.82
C ALA A 30 -4.41 6.32 -2.72
N GLY A 31 -4.19 7.20 -3.72
CA GLY A 31 -5.22 7.65 -4.65
C GLY A 31 -4.83 7.47 -6.12
N GLY A 32 -5.81 7.35 -7.02
CA GLY A 32 -5.58 7.14 -8.45
C GLY A 32 -5.08 5.73 -8.73
N ALA A 33 -3.93 5.61 -9.41
CA ALA A 33 -3.17 4.36 -9.54
C ALA A 33 -2.52 3.99 -8.18
N ALA A 34 -3.34 3.55 -7.24
CA ALA A 34 -3.04 3.52 -5.81
C ALA A 34 -2.20 2.30 -5.38
N HIS A 35 -0.95 2.22 -5.84
CA HIS A 35 -0.09 1.03 -5.66
C HIS A 35 0.53 0.88 -4.26
N LEU A 36 0.52 1.92 -3.42
CA LEU A 36 1.23 1.90 -2.14
C LEU A 36 0.86 0.73 -1.22
N PRO A 37 -0.43 0.40 -1.00
CA PRO A 37 -0.81 -0.72 -0.13
C PRO A 37 -0.30 -2.06 -0.66
N GLY A 38 -0.49 -2.34 -1.95
CA GLY A 38 -0.03 -3.58 -2.56
C GLY A 38 1.49 -3.73 -2.58
N VAL A 39 2.23 -2.62 -2.82
CA VAL A 39 3.70 -2.62 -2.75
C VAL A 39 4.17 -2.90 -1.32
N ILE A 40 3.57 -2.28 -0.31
CA ILE A 40 3.92 -2.56 1.10
C ILE A 40 3.63 -4.03 1.44
N ALA A 41 2.45 -4.54 1.07
CA ALA A 41 2.04 -5.92 1.33
C ALA A 41 3.00 -6.94 0.69
N ALA A 42 3.58 -6.62 -0.47
CA ALA A 42 4.56 -7.48 -1.13
C ALA A 42 5.91 -7.61 -0.38
N TYR A 43 6.21 -6.69 0.55
CA TYR A 43 7.50 -6.62 1.23
C TYR A 43 7.43 -6.88 2.75
N THR A 44 6.27 -7.24 3.28
CA THR A 44 6.09 -7.49 4.71
C THR A 44 5.16 -8.66 4.98
N ILE A 45 5.34 -9.31 6.12
CA ILE A 45 4.41 -10.33 6.62
C ILE A 45 3.27 -9.73 7.46
N LEU A 46 3.37 -8.44 7.79
CA LEU A 46 2.36 -7.77 8.61
C LEU A 46 1.08 -7.57 7.81
N PRO A 47 -0.10 -7.63 8.47
CA PRO A 47 -1.35 -7.22 7.85
C PRO A 47 -1.26 -5.78 7.32
N VAL A 48 -1.71 -5.56 6.08
CA VAL A 48 -1.78 -4.24 5.45
C VAL A 48 -3.24 -3.90 5.19
N VAL A 49 -3.67 -2.74 5.68
CA VAL A 49 -5.01 -2.18 5.43
C VAL A 49 -4.87 -1.05 4.41
N GLY A 50 -5.34 -1.30 3.19
CA GLY A 50 -5.39 -0.28 2.14
C GLY A 50 -6.58 0.66 2.31
N VAL A 51 -6.33 1.98 2.27
CA VAL A 51 -7.35 3.02 2.34
C VAL A 51 -7.42 3.76 0.98
N PRO A 52 -8.45 3.51 0.16
CA PRO A 52 -8.63 4.20 -1.11
C PRO A 52 -8.90 5.69 -0.88
N ILE A 53 -8.00 6.56 -1.37
CA ILE A 53 -8.18 8.01 -1.30
C ILE A 53 -9.03 8.44 -2.50
N LYS A 54 -10.05 9.27 -2.25
CA LYS A 54 -10.91 9.83 -3.30
C LYS A 54 -10.06 10.61 -4.33
N SER A 55 -10.09 10.16 -5.58
CA SER A 55 -9.57 10.92 -6.73
C SER A 55 -10.54 12.04 -7.10
N SER A 56 -10.05 13.11 -7.74
CA SER A 56 -10.91 14.17 -8.30
C SER A 56 -11.82 13.68 -9.44
N THR A 57 -11.28 12.86 -10.36
CA THR A 57 -11.98 12.52 -11.61
C THR A 57 -12.92 11.32 -11.48
N LEU A 58 -12.48 10.25 -10.80
CA LEU A 58 -13.22 8.98 -10.69
C LEU A 58 -13.78 8.73 -9.28
N SER A 59 -13.82 9.76 -8.44
CA SER A 59 -14.32 9.71 -7.06
C SER A 59 -13.74 8.57 -6.20
N GLY A 60 -12.53 8.08 -6.51
CA GLY A 60 -11.86 7.01 -5.77
C GLY A 60 -12.17 5.60 -6.24
N ILE A 61 -12.94 5.41 -7.32
CA ILE A 61 -13.15 4.07 -7.91
C ILE A 61 -11.86 3.50 -8.49
N ASP A 62 -11.04 4.35 -9.11
CA ASP A 62 -9.67 4.04 -9.54
C ASP A 62 -8.79 3.58 -8.36
N SER A 63 -8.81 4.32 -7.27
CA SER A 63 -8.09 3.99 -6.04
C SER A 63 -8.57 2.66 -5.46
N LEU A 64 -9.90 2.45 -5.41
CA LEU A 64 -10.51 1.25 -4.87
C LEU A 64 -10.05 0.02 -5.66
N TYR A 65 -10.21 0.02 -6.98
CA TYR A 65 -9.82 -1.12 -7.81
C TYR A 65 -8.32 -1.34 -7.86
N SER A 66 -7.50 -0.29 -7.75
CA SER A 66 -6.04 -0.42 -7.64
C SER A 66 -5.59 -1.12 -6.36
N ILE A 67 -6.40 -1.08 -5.29
CA ILE A 67 -6.07 -1.65 -3.98
C ILE A 67 -6.72 -3.01 -3.78
N VAL A 68 -8.01 -3.16 -4.08
CA VAL A 68 -8.79 -4.34 -3.64
C VAL A 68 -8.58 -5.57 -4.54
N GLN A 69 -8.16 -5.38 -5.79
CA GLN A 69 -8.06 -6.45 -6.78
C GLN A 69 -6.68 -7.17 -6.76
N MET A 70 -6.08 -7.30 -5.58
CA MET A 70 -4.81 -8.00 -5.43
C MET A 70 -4.94 -9.50 -5.79
N PRO A 71 -3.99 -10.08 -6.54
CA PRO A 71 -4.01 -11.49 -6.87
C PRO A 71 -3.73 -12.37 -5.65
N LYS A 72 -4.09 -13.65 -5.75
CA LYS A 72 -3.81 -14.64 -4.70
C LYS A 72 -2.32 -14.66 -4.36
N GLY A 73 -2.01 -14.60 -3.07
CA GLY A 73 -0.65 -14.69 -2.52
C GLY A 73 -0.18 -13.43 -1.80
N ILE A 74 -0.73 -12.26 -2.16
CA ILE A 74 -0.41 -10.98 -1.50
C ILE A 74 -1.74 -10.27 -1.20
N PRO A 75 -2.34 -10.53 -0.02
CA PRO A 75 -3.59 -9.92 0.40
C PRO A 75 -3.43 -8.46 0.87
#